data_AF-A0A7Y0XB46-F1
#
_entry.id   AF-A0A7Y0XB46-F1
#
_cell.length_a   1.000
_cell.length_b   1.000
_cell.length_c   1.000
_cell.angle_alpha   90.00
_cell.angle_beta   90.00
_cell.angle_gamma   90.00
#
_symmetry.space_group_name_H-M   'P 1'
#
loop_
_entity.id
_entity.type
_entity.pdbx_description
1 polymer ?
#
loop_
_entity_poly.entity_id
_entity_poly.type
_entity_poly.pdbx_seq_one_letter_code
_entity_poly.pdbx_strand_id
1 'polypeptide(L)'
;QPERGALLPLRKHFQLFCNLRPAQIHSGLEAFSPLRADISGRGFDIVVVRELTGGIYFGQPKGREGEGATEKAFDTEVYHRFEIERI
;
A
#
# COMPACT_ATOMS: atom_id res chain seq x y z
N GLN A 1 2.36 15.52 -7.83
CA GLN A 1 2.03 14.20 -7.24
C GLN A 1 3.29 13.60 -6.59
N PRO A 2 3.55 13.86 -5.29
CA PRO A 2 4.80 13.45 -4.62
C PRO A 2 5.05 11.94 -4.66
N GLU A 3 4.00 11.13 -4.56
CA GLU A 3 4.10 9.67 -4.60
C GLU A 3 4.63 9.16 -5.94
N ARG A 4 4.01 9.59 -7.05
CA ARG A 4 4.42 9.21 -8.41
C ARG A 4 5.76 9.82 -8.82
N GLY A 5 6.05 11.04 -8.38
CA GLY A 5 7.24 11.79 -8.80
C GLY A 5 8.52 11.45 -8.06
N ALA A 6 8.44 10.87 -6.84
CA ALA A 6 9.62 10.58 -6.04
C ALA A 6 9.56 9.21 -5.35
N LEU A 7 8.48 8.93 -4.60
CA LEU A 7 8.44 7.74 -3.75
C LEU A 7 8.39 6.42 -4.54
N LEU A 8 7.57 6.32 -5.59
CA LEU A 8 7.49 5.11 -6.40
C LEU A 8 8.81 4.82 -7.14
N PRO A 9 9.46 5.80 -7.79
CA PRO A 9 10.80 5.62 -8.34
C PRO A 9 11.82 5.13 -7.30
N LEU A 10 11.87 5.76 -6.12
CA LEU A 10 12.82 5.36 -5.06
C LEU A 10 12.59 3.92 -4.59
N ARG A 11 11.33 3.53 -4.34
CA ARG A 11 10.97 2.18 -3.92
C ARG A 11 11.43 1.14 -4.93
N LYS A 12 11.17 1.38 -6.22
CA LYS A 12 11.57 0.47 -7.29
C LYS A 12 13.09 0.44 -7.48
N HIS A 13 13.73 1.61 -7.47
CA HIS A 13 15.17 1.74 -7.69
C HIS A 13 15.98 0.97 -6.65
N PHE A 14 15.62 1.10 -5.37
CA PHE A 14 16.29 0.42 -4.26
C PHE A 14 15.70 -0.95 -3.92
N GLN A 15 14.74 -1.46 -4.71
CA GLN A 15 14.08 -2.75 -4.50
C GLN A 15 13.52 -2.92 -3.07
N LEU A 16 12.93 -1.85 -2.53
CA LEU A 16 12.39 -1.81 -1.16
C LEU A 16 11.03 -2.51 -1.11
N PHE A 17 11.00 -3.83 -1.32
CA PHE A 17 9.77 -4.61 -1.44
C PHE A 17 8.99 -4.77 -0.13
N CYS A 18 9.68 -4.78 1.02
CA CYS A 18 9.06 -4.97 2.33
C CYS A 18 8.79 -3.63 3.03
N ASN A 19 7.50 -3.34 3.25
CA ASN A 19 7.09 -2.19 4.04
C ASN A 19 6.46 -2.64 5.36
N LEU A 20 7.06 -2.22 6.47
CA LEU A 20 6.57 -2.49 7.82
C LEU A 20 5.92 -1.23 8.40
N ARG A 21 4.69 -1.35 8.89
CA ARG A 21 3.95 -0.28 9.55
C ARG A 21 3.38 -0.77 10.89
N PRO A 22 4.17 -0.72 11.97
CA PRO A 22 3.65 -0.99 13.31
C PRO A 22 2.65 0.09 13.70
N ALA A 23 1.52 -0.33 14.26
CA ALA A 23 0.47 0.54 14.77
C ALA A 23 -0.09 -0.06 16.06
N GLN A 24 -0.11 0.74 17.12
CA GLN A 24 -0.64 0.35 18.42
C GLN A 24 -1.37 1.52 19.07
N ILE A 25 -2.29 1.21 19.97
CA ILE A 25 -2.80 2.21 20.91
C ILE A 25 -1.87 2.22 22.12
N HIS A 26 -1.19 3.34 22.34
CA HIS A 26 -0.38 3.51 23.54
C HIS A 26 -1.25 3.67 24.77
N SER A 27 -0.85 3.04 25.88
CA SER A 27 -1.58 3.11 27.15
C SER A 27 -1.78 4.55 27.60
N GLY A 28 -3.02 4.90 27.94
CA GLY A 28 -3.42 6.26 28.31
C GLY A 28 -3.76 7.19 27.13
N LEU A 29 -3.57 6.74 25.89
CA LEU A 29 -3.94 7.48 24.68
C LEU A 29 -5.18 6.92 23.97
N GLU A 30 -5.95 6.04 24.63
CA GLU A 30 -7.13 5.38 24.07
C GLU A 30 -8.21 6.39 23.63
N ALA A 31 -8.28 7.54 24.29
CA ALA A 31 -9.20 8.63 23.98
C ALA A 31 -8.92 9.33 22.64
N PHE A 32 -7.70 9.19 22.09
CA PHE A 32 -7.37 9.69 20.76
C PHE A 32 -7.79 8.74 19.64
N SER A 33 -8.13 7.49 19.98
CA SER A 33 -8.66 6.55 18.99
C SER A 33 -10.07 6.98 18.57
N PRO A 34 -10.41 6.94 17.27
CA PRO A 34 -11.77 7.23 16.79
C PRO A 34 -12.76 6.10 17.09
N LEU A 35 -12.30 4.98 17.66
CA LEU A 35 -13.17 3.86 18.04
C LEU A 35 -13.94 4.19 19.32
N ARG A 36 -15.08 3.52 19.50
CA ARG A 36 -15.85 3.60 20.74
C ARG A 36 -15.00 3.19 21.94
N ALA A 37 -15.18 3.83 23.09
CA ALA A 37 -14.30 3.70 24.26
C ALA A 37 -14.16 2.26 24.79
N ASP A 38 -15.22 1.44 24.73
CA ASP A 38 -15.19 0.02 25.09
C ASP A 38 -14.34 -0.82 24.11
N ILE A 39 -14.14 -0.34 22.88
CA ILE A 39 -13.29 -0.97 21.88
C ILE A 39 -11.85 -0.48 22.03
N SER A 40 -11.62 0.84 22.08
CA SER A 40 -10.27 1.41 22.20
C SER A 40 -9.63 1.09 23.54
N GLY A 41 -10.41 0.99 24.62
CA GLY A 41 -9.95 0.59 25.95
C GLY A 41 -9.38 -0.82 26.04
N ARG A 42 -9.66 -1.69 25.06
CA ARG A 42 -9.04 -3.03 24.96
C ARG A 42 -7.66 -3.01 24.30
N GLY A 43 -7.30 -1.89 23.66
CA GLY A 43 -6.06 -1.73 22.90
C GLY A 43 -6.03 -2.54 21.59
N PHE A 44 -4.97 -2.30 20.82
CA PHE A 44 -4.50 -3.19 19.76
C PHE A 44 -3.00 -2.96 19.55
N ASP A 45 -2.30 -3.97 19.05
CA ASP A 45 -0.92 -3.90 18.60
C ASP A 45 -0.77 -4.77 17.35
N ILE A 46 -0.56 -4.14 16.20
CA ILE A 46 -0.58 -4.78 14.89
C ILE A 46 0.57 -4.24 14.05
N VAL A 47 1.26 -5.12 13.33
CA VAL A 47 2.16 -4.73 12.25
C VAL A 47 1.55 -5.06 10.90
N VAL A 48 1.42 -4.06 10.03
CA VAL A 48 1.10 -4.30 8.62
C VAL A 48 2.39 -4.56 7.87
N VAL A 49 2.51 -5.75 7.29
CA VAL A 49 3.55 -6.13 6.32
C VAL A 49 2.96 -5.98 4.93
N ARG A 50 3.51 -5.05 4.14
CA ARG A 50 2.98 -4.69 2.82
C ARG A 50 4.05 -4.87 1.74
N GLU A 51 3.71 -5.61 0.68
CA GLU A 51 4.47 -5.63 -0.56
C GLU A 51 4.43 -4.24 -1.22
N LEU A 52 5.58 -3.72 -1.61
CA LEU A 52 5.77 -2.32 -1.96
C LEU A 52 6.32 -2.08 -3.37
N THR A 53 6.68 -3.11 -4.12
CA THR A 53 7.38 -3.01 -5.42
C THR A 53 6.75 -3.76 -6.59
N GLY A 54 5.68 -4.52 -6.36
CA GLY A 54 4.92 -5.26 -7.35
C GLY A 54 3.47 -4.75 -7.48
N GLY A 55 2.57 -5.64 -7.87
CA GLY A 55 1.14 -5.38 -8.00
C GLY A 55 0.81 -4.23 -8.97
N ILE A 56 -0.36 -3.62 -8.77
CA ILE A 56 -0.96 -2.61 -9.65
C ILE A 56 -0.11 -1.34 -9.75
N TYR A 57 0.76 -1.06 -8.77
CA TYR A 57 1.61 0.11 -8.80
C TYR A 57 2.67 0.04 -9.89
N PHE A 58 3.22 -1.16 -10.17
CA PHE A 58 4.33 -1.35 -11.10
C PHE A 58 4.01 -2.29 -12.27
N GLY A 59 2.89 -3.01 -12.20
CA GLY A 59 2.41 -3.90 -13.24
C GLY A 59 2.18 -3.23 -14.59
N GLN A 60 2.37 -4.01 -15.65
CA GLN A 60 2.19 -3.64 -17.05
C GLN A 60 1.28 -4.67 -17.73
N PRO A 61 0.47 -4.27 -18.72
CA PRO A 61 0.38 -2.93 -19.30
C PRO A 61 -0.35 -1.93 -18.37
N LYS A 62 0.04 -0.66 -18.42
CA LYS A 62 -0.59 0.48 -17.72
C LYS A 62 -0.67 1.67 -18.67
N GLY A 63 -1.85 2.27 -18.80
CA GLY A 63 -2.03 3.39 -19.72
C GLY A 63 -3.49 3.68 -20.03
N ARG A 64 -3.69 4.26 -21.21
CA ARG A 64 -4.99 4.69 -21.71
C ARG A 64 -4.99 4.59 -23.23
N GLU A 65 -6.09 4.13 -23.79
CA GLU A 65 -6.25 3.92 -25.23
C GLU A 65 -7.69 4.19 -25.69
N GLY A 66 -7.87 4.39 -27.00
CA GLY A 66 -9.15 4.78 -27.59
C GLY A 66 -9.37 6.30 -27.60
N GLU A 67 -10.49 6.71 -28.16
CA GLU A 67 -10.86 8.12 -28.33
C GLU A 67 -12.38 8.29 -28.19
N GLY A 68 -12.84 9.50 -27.85
CA GLY A 68 -14.26 9.80 -27.71
C GLY A 68 -14.93 8.96 -26.62
N ALA A 69 -16.16 8.48 -26.89
CA ALA A 69 -16.94 7.74 -25.91
C ALA A 69 -16.38 6.35 -25.55
N THR A 70 -15.37 5.86 -26.27
CA THR A 70 -14.76 4.54 -26.05
C THR A 70 -13.35 4.61 -25.46
N GLU A 71 -12.85 5.81 -25.11
CA GLU A 71 -11.59 5.97 -24.38
C GLU A 71 -11.65 5.19 -23.05
N LYS A 72 -10.61 4.39 -22.77
CA LYS A 72 -10.50 3.61 -21.53
C LYS A 72 -9.09 3.70 -20.96
N ALA A 73 -8.99 3.65 -19.63
CA ALA A 73 -7.73 3.54 -18.90
C ALA A 73 -7.61 2.17 -18.24
N PHE A 74 -6.38 1.73 -18.02
CA PHE A 74 -6.12 0.44 -17.38
C PHE A 74 -4.81 0.47 -16.58
N ASP A 75 -4.82 -0.32 -15.52
CA ASP A 75 -3.68 -0.67 -14.68
C ASP A 75 -3.73 -2.19 -14.46
N THR A 76 -2.59 -2.85 -14.36
CA THR A 76 -2.53 -4.32 -14.23
C THR A 76 -2.06 -4.72 -12.83
N GLU A 77 -2.93 -5.34 -12.04
CA GLU A 77 -2.54 -6.05 -10.81
C GLU A 77 -1.90 -7.39 -11.18
N VAL A 78 -0.58 -7.49 -11.04
CA VAL A 78 0.18 -8.71 -11.35
C VAL A 78 1.24 -8.95 -10.31
N TYR A 79 1.42 -10.21 -9.94
CA TYR A 79 2.49 -10.70 -9.09
C TYR A 79 3.12 -11.95 -9.68
N HIS A 80 4.43 -12.07 -9.49
CA HIS A 80 5.16 -13.32 -9.65
C HIS A 80 5.26 -14.06 -8.32
N ARG A 81 5.37 -15.38 -8.38
CA ARG A 81 5.50 -16.23 -7.18
C ARG A 81 6.60 -15.75 -6.23
N PHE A 82 7.78 -15.40 -6.75
CA PHE A 82 8.91 -14.94 -5.93
C PHE A 82 8.63 -13.63 -5.20
N GLU A 83 7.71 -12.79 -5.69
CA GLU A 83 7.36 -11.52 -5.04
C GLU A 83 6.46 -11.77 -3.82
N ILE A 84 5.63 -12.81 -3.89
CA ILE A 84 4.74 -13.24 -2.80
C ILE A 84 5.51 -14.04 -1.76
N GLU A 85 6.42 -14.92 -2.19
CA GLU A 85 7.19 -15.77 -1.26
C GLU A 85 8.17 -14.97 -0.37
N ARG A 86 8.67 -13.84 -0.87
CA ARG A 86 9.67 -13.04 -0.15
C ARG A 86 9.09 -12.04 0.84
N ILE A 87 7.78 -11.76 0.78
CA ILE A 87 7.11 -10.73 1.60
C ILE A 87 6.44 -11.31 2.84
#